data_AF-A0A7W1F9R2-F1
#
_entry.id   AF-A0A7W1F9R2-F1
#
_cell.length_a   1.000
_cell.length_b   1.000
_cell.length_c   1.000
_cell.angle_alpha   90.00
_cell.angle_beta   90.00
_cell.angle_gamma   90.00
#
_symmetry.space_group_name_H-M   'P 1'
#
loop_
_entity.id
_entity.type
_entity.pdbx_description
1 polymer ?
#
loop_
_entity_poly.entity_id
_entity_poly.type
_entity_poly.pdbx_seq_one_letter_code
_entity_poly.pdbx_strand_id
1 'polypeptide(L)'
;MANCAAAKMPFANEVLKTPTDTDSVPGGPRGNPSFTASIQNFTLTVPEGWTLIDQWPLGVSMAVGPTTTSSCVGEAIPVSDGQHAAAAEATPVPIPSPDCTEATTQTTEPFTIPEGGLPMLTLSNRDPGLGGSVCNAGGSLPATSATLYVALDYGATRTPGWERTVPSWPDPLGNVLAGDVPVGEMPCGPGGYSRFQAGGMPFIAWAGFGSEVTDADLQTVVDVFNGMRVSDAEIGGPSDDTPGYVLTGTPDWSVEARPTDVNVDMGYREPGGSSSGVGHFSVPDVPIEFGVANGTVFGAVTFDAERVELRPADGSAPVPGTILRLPGSLGAPFDAFVITSGATGEVVAVGPDGDLGSTPTDGTGTSEPTASVSSAVPAPSGIERTIATGMAFDGTWALTANPDTTDGYCVNLRFEAGNAVGSSAGGSCSVEAPGPGPSVAVIHTDRRSSFIVVVVPRDVDRVQIDSGDATFTEQGRGPAPSSFGEFDLAVVPLSADARGGGSASIRFLDAAGAERYPALHVAW
;
A
#
# COMPACT_ATOMS: atom_id res chain seq x y z
N MET A 1 30.31 -54.21 22.58
CA MET A 1 30.35 -53.31 23.76
C MET A 1 31.24 -52.14 23.39
N ALA A 2 30.66 -51.00 23.03
CA ALA A 2 31.37 -49.75 22.82
C ALA A 2 30.52 -48.63 23.42
N ASN A 3 31.13 -47.87 24.33
CA ASN A 3 30.54 -46.76 25.06
C ASN A 3 30.47 -45.51 24.16
N CYS A 4 29.28 -44.89 24.06
CA CYS A 4 29.16 -43.49 23.65
C CYS A 4 28.86 -42.64 24.88
N ALA A 5 29.77 -41.73 25.19
CA ALA A 5 29.67 -40.75 26.26
C ALA A 5 28.70 -39.62 25.87
N ALA A 6 27.76 -39.31 26.76
CA ALA A 6 26.90 -38.14 26.66
C ALA A 6 27.67 -36.89 27.17
N ALA A 7 27.85 -35.90 26.31
CA ALA A 7 28.34 -34.59 26.70
C ALA A 7 27.20 -33.78 27.32
N LYS A 8 27.32 -33.46 28.61
CA LYS A 8 26.51 -32.45 29.31
C LYS A 8 27.04 -31.06 28.97
N MET A 9 26.21 -30.20 28.38
CA MET A 9 26.46 -28.76 28.36
C MET A 9 25.83 -28.11 29.60
N PRO A 10 26.54 -27.23 30.33
CA PRO A 10 25.97 -26.49 31.44
C PRO A 10 25.25 -25.23 30.93
N PHE A 11 23.96 -25.11 31.23
CA PHE A 11 23.24 -23.84 31.14
C PHE A 11 23.64 -22.97 32.34
N ALA A 12 24.30 -21.84 32.07
CA ALA A 12 24.47 -20.77 33.03
C ALA A 12 23.24 -19.86 32.95
N ASN A 13 22.56 -19.67 34.10
CA ASN A 13 21.54 -18.65 34.28
C ASN A 13 22.20 -17.26 34.25
N GLU A 14 22.14 -16.57 33.13
CA GLU A 14 22.34 -15.12 33.10
C GLU A 14 21.01 -14.42 33.36
N VAL A 15 21.04 -13.54 34.36
CA VAL A 15 19.96 -12.66 34.76
C VAL A 15 19.68 -11.67 33.62
N LEU A 16 18.46 -11.69 33.07
CA LEU A 16 17.97 -10.68 32.13
C LEU A 16 18.20 -9.28 32.73
N LYS A 17 19.15 -8.54 32.14
CA LYS A 17 19.19 -7.08 32.26
C LYS A 17 18.13 -6.53 31.31
N THR A 18 17.27 -5.65 31.82
CA THR A 18 16.38 -4.82 31.02
C THR A 18 17.21 -4.03 30.00
N PRO A 19 16.80 -3.93 28.72
CA PRO A 19 17.52 -3.11 27.76
C PRO A 19 17.27 -1.63 28.10
N THR A 20 18.29 -0.95 28.59
CA THR A 20 18.38 0.51 28.61
C THR A 20 19.08 0.95 27.34
N ASP A 21 18.45 1.88 26.61
CA ASP A 21 18.93 2.68 25.47
C ASP A 21 19.81 1.97 24.43
N THR A 22 19.21 1.75 23.27
CA THR A 22 19.92 1.49 22.02
C THR A 22 20.72 2.73 21.60
N ASP A 23 21.98 2.80 22.00
CA ASP A 23 23.00 3.62 21.35
C ASP A 23 23.05 3.24 19.86
N SER A 24 22.34 3.99 19.03
CA SER A 24 22.34 3.81 17.58
C SER A 24 23.72 4.22 17.06
N VAL A 25 24.40 3.30 16.36
CA VAL A 25 25.67 3.64 15.70
C VAL A 25 25.43 4.78 14.70
N PRO A 26 26.14 5.91 14.79
CA PRO A 26 25.97 7.01 13.85
C PRO A 26 26.24 6.54 12.41
N GLY A 27 25.23 6.62 11.53
CA GLY A 27 25.36 6.38 10.09
C GLY A 27 24.79 5.06 9.55
N GLY A 28 24.22 4.19 10.38
CA GLY A 28 23.36 3.11 9.88
C GLY A 28 22.02 3.67 9.39
N PRO A 29 21.41 3.14 8.32
CA PRO A 29 20.04 3.50 7.97
C PRO A 29 19.14 3.16 9.16
N ARG A 30 18.36 4.14 9.65
CA ARG A 30 17.43 3.95 10.75
C ARG A 30 16.42 2.85 10.38
N GLY A 31 16.40 1.76 11.13
CA GLY A 31 15.38 0.71 11.05
C GLY A 31 14.23 1.01 12.01
N ASN A 32 13.05 0.47 11.73
CA ASN A 32 11.94 0.52 12.69
C ASN A 32 12.28 -0.40 13.87
N PRO A 33 12.14 0.04 15.13
CA PRO A 33 12.45 -0.80 16.29
C PRO A 33 11.53 -2.02 16.33
N SER A 34 11.95 -3.08 17.02
CA SER A 34 11.06 -4.21 17.28
C SER A 34 9.86 -3.77 18.13
N PHE A 35 8.67 -4.24 17.79
CA PHE A 35 7.44 -3.94 18.54
C PHE A 35 6.53 -5.17 18.61
N THR A 36 5.49 -5.12 19.44
CA THR A 36 4.47 -6.18 19.50
C THR A 36 3.13 -5.58 19.16
N ALA A 37 2.38 -6.18 18.25
CA ALA A 37 1.07 -5.68 17.84
C ALA A 37 0.05 -6.81 17.75
N SER A 38 -1.22 -6.44 17.85
CA SER A 38 -2.36 -7.36 17.67
C SER A 38 -3.12 -7.03 16.39
N ILE A 39 -3.33 -8.02 15.54
CA ILE A 39 -4.25 -7.97 14.40
C ILE A 39 -5.31 -9.04 14.64
N GLN A 40 -6.54 -8.61 14.95
CA GLN A 40 -7.64 -9.52 15.31
C GLN A 40 -7.20 -10.49 16.44
N ASN A 41 -7.17 -11.79 16.14
CA ASN A 41 -6.83 -12.84 17.08
C ASN A 41 -5.33 -13.09 17.24
N PHE A 42 -4.48 -12.36 16.51
CA PHE A 42 -3.04 -12.64 16.42
C PHE A 42 -2.23 -11.53 17.08
N THR A 43 -1.53 -11.86 18.16
CA THR A 43 -0.53 -10.98 18.75
C THR A 43 0.86 -11.53 18.45
N LEU A 44 1.70 -10.76 17.79
CA LEU A 44 3.05 -11.17 17.40
C LEU A 44 4.08 -10.05 17.62
N THR A 45 5.33 -10.43 17.87
CA THR A 45 6.46 -9.51 17.97
C THR A 45 7.10 -9.34 16.61
N VAL A 46 7.05 -8.13 16.07
CA VAL A 46 7.67 -7.73 14.81
C VAL A 46 9.15 -7.45 15.07
N PRO A 47 10.08 -8.13 14.38
CA PRO A 47 11.50 -7.86 14.50
C PRO A 47 11.89 -6.49 13.95
N GLU A 48 13.03 -5.97 14.38
CA GLU A 48 13.56 -4.69 13.90
C GLU A 48 13.72 -4.70 12.37
N GLY A 49 13.21 -3.67 11.70
CA GLY A 49 13.29 -3.50 10.24
C GLY A 49 12.34 -4.38 9.42
N TRP A 50 11.49 -5.20 10.06
CA TRP A 50 10.48 -6.00 9.37
C TRP A 50 9.19 -5.20 9.16
N THR A 51 8.45 -5.58 8.12
CA THR A 51 7.19 -4.94 7.72
C THR A 51 6.02 -5.84 8.09
N LEU A 52 5.10 -5.33 8.93
CA LEU A 52 3.83 -5.98 9.25
C LEU A 52 2.68 -5.24 8.56
N ILE A 53 1.78 -5.99 7.92
CA ILE A 53 0.61 -5.47 7.22
C ILE A 53 -0.65 -6.11 7.83
N ASP A 54 -1.62 -5.28 8.22
CA ASP A 54 -3.00 -5.71 8.43
C ASP A 54 -3.68 -5.88 7.07
N GLN A 55 -3.89 -7.14 6.69
CA GLN A 55 -4.53 -7.52 5.43
C GLN A 55 -6.02 -7.82 5.61
N TRP A 56 -6.56 -7.75 6.83
CA TRP A 56 -7.95 -8.09 7.08
C TRP A 56 -8.96 -7.29 6.25
N PRO A 57 -8.76 -5.98 6.00
CA PRO A 57 -9.60 -5.24 5.06
C PRO A 57 -9.66 -5.88 3.66
N LEU A 58 -8.49 -6.30 3.13
CA LEU A 58 -8.43 -7.03 1.87
C LEU A 58 -9.18 -8.36 1.97
N GLY A 59 -8.98 -9.13 3.04
CA GLY A 59 -9.68 -10.40 3.27
C GLY A 59 -11.20 -10.27 3.24
N VAL A 60 -11.75 -9.24 3.88
CA VAL A 60 -13.19 -8.99 3.86
C VAL A 60 -13.68 -8.50 2.49
N SER A 61 -12.94 -7.61 1.83
CA SER A 61 -13.30 -7.15 0.48
C SER A 61 -13.38 -8.31 -0.53
N MET A 62 -12.51 -9.30 -0.39
CA MET A 62 -12.54 -10.53 -1.18
C MET A 62 -13.78 -11.37 -0.81
N ALA A 63 -14.10 -11.53 0.48
CA ALA A 63 -15.24 -12.33 0.91
C ALA A 63 -16.61 -11.81 0.45
N VAL A 64 -16.78 -10.49 0.40
CA VAL A 64 -18.05 -9.82 0.04
C VAL A 64 -18.27 -9.78 -1.47
N GLY A 65 -17.21 -9.97 -2.27
CA GLY A 65 -17.23 -9.82 -3.73
C GLY A 65 -17.45 -8.36 -4.15
N PRO A 66 -17.35 -8.03 -5.46
CA PRO A 66 -17.72 -6.71 -5.95
C PRO A 66 -19.22 -6.54 -5.76
N THR A 67 -19.63 -5.89 -4.68
CA THR A 67 -20.99 -5.37 -4.57
C THR A 67 -21.17 -4.34 -5.66
N THR A 68 -22.13 -4.56 -6.54
CA THR A 68 -22.55 -3.58 -7.54
C THR A 68 -22.84 -2.27 -6.84
N THR A 69 -21.96 -1.28 -6.99
CA THR A 69 -22.26 0.11 -6.67
C THR A 69 -23.35 0.55 -7.63
N SER A 70 -24.59 0.61 -7.14
CA SER A 70 -25.68 1.25 -7.88
C SER A 70 -25.43 2.75 -7.86
N SER A 71 -24.76 3.26 -8.89
CA SER A 71 -24.71 4.69 -9.15
C SER A 71 -26.04 5.10 -9.77
N CYS A 72 -26.87 5.84 -9.03
CA CYS A 72 -27.96 6.60 -9.62
C CYS A 72 -27.36 7.79 -10.36
N VAL A 73 -26.89 7.57 -11.59
CA VAL A 73 -26.49 8.67 -12.48
C VAL A 73 -27.77 9.38 -12.90
N GLY A 74 -28.05 10.53 -12.28
CA GLY A 74 -29.08 11.44 -12.77
C GLY A 74 -28.70 11.92 -14.16
N GLU A 75 -29.61 11.75 -15.12
CA GLU A 75 -29.46 12.26 -16.47
C GLU A 75 -29.22 13.79 -16.42
N ALA A 76 -28.14 14.27 -17.04
CA ALA A 76 -27.84 15.70 -17.08
C ALA A 76 -28.96 16.41 -17.85
N ILE A 77 -29.71 17.29 -17.17
CA ILE A 77 -30.70 18.15 -17.81
C ILE A 77 -29.94 19.05 -18.81
N PRO A 78 -30.25 19.00 -20.12
CA PRO A 78 -29.59 19.85 -21.09
C PRO A 78 -29.97 21.31 -20.82
N VAL A 79 -28.98 22.12 -20.44
CA VAL A 79 -29.15 23.56 -20.35
C VAL A 79 -29.17 24.10 -21.79
N SER A 80 -30.35 24.44 -22.30
CA SER A 80 -30.47 25.11 -23.60
C SER A 80 -29.93 26.54 -23.49
N ASP A 81 -29.01 26.89 -24.39
CA ASP A 81 -28.37 28.20 -24.47
C ASP A 81 -29.38 29.36 -24.52
N GLY A 82 -29.21 30.30 -23.59
CA GLY A 82 -29.50 31.72 -23.78
C GLY A 82 -30.95 32.18 -23.60
N GLN A 83 -31.29 32.68 -22.41
CA GLN A 83 -32.09 33.89 -22.27
C GLN A 83 -31.99 34.49 -20.86
N HIS A 84 -31.38 35.68 -20.76
CA HIS A 84 -31.60 36.60 -19.64
C HIS A 84 -33.07 37.06 -19.66
N ALA A 85 -33.82 36.83 -18.58
CA ALA A 85 -35.04 37.58 -18.28
C ALA A 85 -35.32 37.61 -16.77
N ALA A 86 -35.92 38.73 -16.37
CA ALA A 86 -36.09 39.25 -15.02
C ALA A 86 -36.86 38.37 -14.03
N ALA A 87 -36.63 38.68 -12.75
CA ALA A 87 -37.37 38.19 -11.59
C ALA A 87 -38.89 38.37 -11.76
N ALA A 88 -39.63 37.26 -11.65
CA ALA A 88 -41.06 37.24 -11.38
C ALA A 88 -41.41 36.02 -10.52
N GLU A 89 -42.31 36.23 -9.57
CA GLU A 89 -42.73 35.29 -8.53
C GLU A 89 -43.40 34.02 -9.09
N ALA A 90 -43.00 32.89 -8.50
CA ALA A 90 -43.79 31.71 -8.10
C ALA A 90 -44.65 30.93 -9.14
N THR A 91 -44.27 29.67 -9.36
CA THR A 91 -45.15 28.51 -9.11
C THR A 91 -44.29 27.26 -8.86
N PRO A 92 -44.53 26.42 -7.83
CA PRO A 92 -43.78 25.18 -7.65
C PRO A 92 -44.25 24.14 -8.69
N VAL A 93 -43.37 23.77 -9.60
CA VAL A 93 -43.55 22.62 -10.50
C VAL A 93 -43.14 21.36 -9.74
N PRO A 94 -43.96 20.30 -9.71
CA PRO A 94 -43.57 19.04 -9.08
C PRO A 94 -42.41 18.42 -9.85
N ILE A 95 -41.27 18.25 -9.18
CA ILE A 95 -40.11 17.52 -9.70
C ILE A 95 -40.55 16.07 -9.91
N PRO A 96 -40.47 15.49 -11.11
CA PRO A 96 -40.72 14.07 -11.30
C PRO A 96 -39.70 13.28 -10.47
N SER A 97 -40.17 12.28 -9.72
CA SER A 97 -39.27 11.30 -9.08
C SER A 97 -38.34 10.75 -10.15
N PRO A 98 -37.02 10.67 -9.90
CA PRO A 98 -36.13 9.97 -10.81
C PRO A 98 -36.60 8.51 -10.89
N ASP A 99 -36.97 8.08 -12.10
CA ASP A 99 -37.28 6.68 -12.37
C ASP A 99 -35.98 5.88 -12.16
N CYS A 100 -35.83 5.29 -10.98
CA CYS A 100 -34.85 4.24 -10.74
C CYS A 100 -35.26 3.04 -11.59
N THR A 101 -34.71 2.96 -12.80
CA THR A 101 -34.84 1.76 -13.63
C THR A 101 -34.26 0.60 -12.82
N GLU A 102 -35.06 -0.46 -12.59
CA GLU A 102 -34.69 -1.61 -11.78
C GLU A 102 -33.28 -2.09 -12.14
N ALA A 103 -32.37 -2.00 -11.17
CA ALA A 103 -31.02 -2.54 -11.31
C ALA A 103 -31.15 -4.00 -11.72
N THR A 104 -30.72 -4.31 -12.94
CA THR A 104 -30.69 -5.69 -13.42
C THR A 104 -29.76 -6.43 -12.47
N THR A 105 -30.32 -7.30 -11.64
CA THR A 105 -29.55 -8.16 -10.73
C THR A 105 -28.75 -9.12 -11.60
N GLN A 106 -27.57 -8.70 -12.05
CA GLN A 106 -26.62 -9.63 -12.63
C GLN A 106 -26.30 -10.62 -11.53
N THR A 107 -26.73 -11.87 -11.73
CA THR A 107 -26.34 -12.98 -10.88
C THR A 107 -24.86 -13.20 -11.15
N THR A 108 -24.00 -12.53 -10.39
CA THR A 108 -22.55 -12.75 -10.44
C THR A 108 -22.31 -14.22 -10.11
N GLU A 109 -21.51 -14.89 -10.93
CA GLU A 109 -21.09 -16.27 -10.66
C GLU A 109 -20.55 -16.40 -9.21
N PRO A 110 -20.73 -17.57 -8.56
CA PRO A 110 -20.27 -17.77 -7.19
C PRO A 110 -18.80 -17.36 -7.08
N PHE A 111 -18.54 -16.36 -6.22
CA PHE A 111 -17.21 -15.85 -5.98
C PHE A 111 -16.27 -17.01 -5.62
N THR A 112 -15.24 -17.23 -6.45
CA THR A 112 -14.22 -18.23 -6.18
C THR A 112 -13.28 -17.64 -5.15
N ILE A 113 -13.43 -18.08 -3.92
CA ILE A 113 -12.51 -17.72 -2.85
C ILE A 113 -11.13 -18.23 -3.24
N PRO A 114 -10.09 -17.39 -3.14
CA PRO A 114 -8.75 -17.81 -3.47
C PRO A 114 -8.36 -19.04 -2.67
N GLU A 115 -7.60 -19.92 -3.31
CA GLU A 115 -7.09 -21.13 -2.65
C GLU A 115 -6.27 -20.75 -1.40
N GLY A 116 -5.65 -19.56 -1.38
CA GLY A 116 -4.87 -19.01 -0.26
C GLY A 116 -5.66 -18.54 0.96
N GLY A 117 -6.98 -18.72 0.97
CA GLY A 117 -7.84 -18.19 2.01
C GLY A 117 -7.99 -16.67 1.95
N LEU A 118 -8.66 -16.11 2.97
CA LEU A 118 -8.85 -14.67 3.09
C LEU A 118 -7.71 -14.09 3.93
N PRO A 119 -6.87 -13.20 3.39
CA PRO A 119 -5.68 -12.72 4.09
C PRO A 119 -6.03 -11.96 5.37
N MET A 120 -5.30 -12.25 6.45
CA MET A 120 -5.44 -11.58 7.76
C MET A 120 -4.26 -10.67 8.04
N LEU A 121 -3.04 -11.19 7.87
CA LEU A 121 -1.82 -10.43 8.05
C LEU A 121 -0.69 -10.95 7.17
N THR A 122 0.28 -10.07 6.92
CA THR A 122 1.54 -10.43 6.27
C THR A 122 2.69 -9.77 7.02
N LEU A 123 3.70 -10.56 7.36
CA LEU A 123 4.96 -10.10 7.95
C LEU A 123 6.10 -10.45 7.01
N SER A 124 6.97 -9.51 6.66
CA SER A 124 8.10 -9.77 5.77
C SER A 124 9.33 -8.89 6.05
N ASN A 125 10.52 -9.42 5.75
CA ASN A 125 11.79 -8.67 5.81
C ASN A 125 11.99 -7.73 4.61
N ARG A 126 11.08 -7.77 3.64
CA ARG A 126 10.99 -6.85 2.49
C ARG A 126 9.60 -6.24 2.47
N ASP A 127 9.50 -5.02 1.97
CA ASP A 127 8.20 -4.40 1.74
C ASP A 127 7.49 -5.07 0.55
N PRO A 128 6.39 -5.81 0.76
CA PRO A 128 5.69 -6.50 -0.32
C PRO A 128 4.67 -5.60 -1.04
N GLY A 129 4.42 -4.37 -0.56
CA GLY A 129 3.28 -3.55 -0.99
C GLY A 129 1.95 -4.00 -0.36
N LEU A 130 0.92 -3.14 -0.46
CA LEU A 130 -0.44 -3.43 0.01
C LEU A 130 -1.35 -4.05 -1.05
N GLY A 131 -0.94 -4.03 -2.32
CA GLY A 131 -1.77 -4.39 -3.47
C GLY A 131 -1.85 -5.88 -3.82
N GLY A 132 -1.18 -6.77 -3.07
CA GLY A 132 -1.12 -8.19 -3.43
C GLY A 132 -1.06 -9.13 -2.23
N SER A 133 -1.92 -10.14 -2.22
CA SER A 133 -1.70 -11.32 -1.37
C SER A 133 -0.49 -12.07 -1.89
N VAL A 134 0.53 -12.18 -1.04
CA VAL A 134 1.76 -12.94 -1.34
C VAL A 134 1.44 -14.40 -1.69
N CYS A 135 0.34 -14.93 -1.16
CA CYS A 135 -0.12 -16.30 -1.37
C CYS A 135 -0.84 -16.50 -2.73
N ASN A 136 -1.49 -15.48 -3.29
CA ASN A 136 -2.34 -15.63 -4.49
C ASN A 136 -1.68 -15.18 -5.81
N ALA A 137 -0.47 -14.62 -5.75
CA ALA A 137 0.17 -14.04 -6.93
C ALA A 137 0.78 -15.09 -7.90
N GLY A 138 0.88 -16.37 -7.51
CA GLY A 138 1.62 -17.39 -8.29
C GLY A 138 3.08 -17.02 -8.55
N GLY A 139 3.57 -15.93 -7.95
CA GLY A 139 4.87 -15.34 -8.16
C GLY A 139 5.88 -15.93 -7.20
N SER A 140 7.09 -16.16 -7.69
CA SER A 140 8.22 -16.42 -6.81
C SER A 140 8.49 -15.21 -5.94
N LEU A 141 8.65 -15.42 -4.64
CA LEU A 141 9.17 -14.40 -3.73
C LEU A 141 10.50 -13.84 -4.26
N PRO A 142 10.80 -12.55 -4.04
CA PRO A 142 12.13 -12.00 -4.30
C PRO A 142 13.20 -12.85 -3.62
N ALA A 143 14.38 -12.99 -4.25
CA ALA A 143 15.39 -13.95 -3.83
C ALA A 143 15.74 -13.86 -2.33
N THR A 144 15.88 -12.67 -1.77
CA THR A 144 16.25 -12.47 -0.36
C THR A 144 15.04 -12.33 0.59
N SER A 145 13.83 -12.62 0.14
CA SER A 145 12.60 -12.36 0.90
C SER A 145 12.26 -13.52 1.85
N ALA A 146 11.84 -13.20 3.06
CA ALA A 146 11.21 -14.09 4.01
C ALA A 146 9.84 -13.52 4.36
N THR A 147 8.80 -14.36 4.37
CA THR A 147 7.43 -13.92 4.59
C THR A 147 6.67 -14.91 5.47
N LEU A 148 5.97 -14.39 6.48
CA LEU A 148 4.90 -15.09 7.19
C LEU A 148 3.56 -14.50 6.78
N TYR A 149 2.67 -15.36 6.29
CA TYR A 149 1.32 -15.01 5.88
C TYR A 149 0.33 -15.80 6.73
N VAL A 150 -0.71 -15.15 7.23
CA VAL A 150 -1.82 -15.82 7.92
C VAL A 150 -3.12 -15.44 7.22
N ALA A 151 -3.95 -16.43 6.95
CA ALA A 151 -5.24 -16.26 6.31
C ALA A 151 -6.31 -17.13 6.95
N LEU A 152 -7.56 -16.66 6.89
CA LEU A 152 -8.72 -17.46 7.22
C LEU A 152 -8.91 -18.55 6.16
N ASP A 153 -8.85 -19.83 6.57
CA ASP A 153 -9.03 -21.00 5.71
C ASP A 153 -10.52 -21.22 5.45
N TYR A 154 -11.12 -20.34 4.67
CA TYR A 154 -12.53 -20.42 4.31
C TYR A 154 -12.84 -21.71 3.52
N GLY A 155 -11.85 -22.30 2.84
CA GLY A 155 -12.00 -23.61 2.19
C GLY A 155 -12.35 -24.70 3.19
N ALA A 156 -11.66 -24.73 4.33
CA ALA A 156 -11.92 -25.69 5.40
C ALA A 156 -13.34 -25.59 5.98
N THR A 157 -13.89 -24.37 6.15
CA THR A 157 -15.23 -24.18 6.72
C THR A 157 -16.35 -24.78 5.87
N ARG A 158 -16.10 -25.03 4.57
CA ARG A 158 -17.06 -25.66 3.66
C ARG A 158 -17.17 -27.18 3.85
N THR A 159 -16.23 -27.79 4.58
CA THR A 159 -16.21 -29.24 4.82
C THR A 159 -16.85 -29.56 6.18
N PRO A 160 -17.94 -30.35 6.26
CA PRO A 160 -18.57 -30.69 7.53
C PRO A 160 -17.59 -31.38 8.51
N GLY A 161 -17.54 -30.89 9.75
CA GLY A 161 -16.71 -31.48 10.81
C GLY A 161 -15.24 -31.02 10.82
N TRP A 162 -14.91 -29.97 10.07
CA TRP A 162 -13.57 -29.37 10.02
C TRP A 162 -13.04 -28.99 11.42
N GLU A 163 -13.93 -28.68 12.36
CA GLU A 163 -13.59 -28.30 13.74
C GLU A 163 -12.87 -29.42 14.49
N ARG A 164 -13.05 -30.68 14.06
CA ARG A 164 -12.38 -31.85 14.64
C ARG A 164 -11.04 -32.16 13.98
N THR A 165 -10.80 -31.63 12.79
CA THR A 165 -9.62 -31.94 11.97
C THR A 165 -8.56 -30.86 12.03
N VAL A 166 -8.94 -29.62 12.31
CA VAL A 166 -8.00 -28.50 12.51
C VAL A 166 -7.65 -28.40 14.00
N PRO A 167 -6.37 -28.39 14.39
CA PRO A 167 -5.99 -28.30 15.80
C PRO A 167 -6.37 -26.93 16.40
N SER A 168 -6.73 -26.89 17.68
CA SER A 168 -7.15 -25.64 18.34
C SER A 168 -5.98 -24.72 18.70
N TRP A 169 -4.74 -25.16 18.48
CA TRP A 169 -3.52 -24.37 18.67
C TRP A 169 -2.64 -24.54 17.43
N PRO A 170 -1.85 -23.51 17.05
CA PRO A 170 -0.83 -23.65 16.03
C PRO A 170 0.15 -24.73 16.42
N ASP A 171 0.11 -25.84 15.67
CA ASP A 171 1.25 -26.76 15.64
C ASP A 171 2.45 -26.01 15.04
N PRO A 172 3.69 -26.33 15.46
CA PRO A 172 4.89 -25.79 14.82
C PRO A 172 4.78 -25.92 13.30
N LEU A 173 5.29 -24.94 12.55
CA LEU A 173 5.25 -24.98 11.08
C LEU A 173 5.73 -26.35 10.60
N GLY A 174 4.81 -27.09 9.95
CA GLY A 174 5.13 -28.33 9.29
C GLY A 174 6.11 -28.02 8.17
N ASN A 175 7.31 -28.57 8.24
CA ASN A 175 8.33 -28.35 7.23
C ASN A 175 7.93 -29.00 5.90
N VAL A 176 7.36 -28.24 4.97
CA VAL A 176 7.31 -28.68 3.57
C VAL A 176 8.70 -28.65 2.93
N LEU A 177 9.64 -27.88 3.50
CA LEU A 177 11.07 -27.95 3.12
C LEU A 177 11.70 -29.32 3.42
N ALA A 178 11.08 -30.16 4.26
CA ALA A 178 11.47 -31.55 4.50
C ALA A 178 10.75 -32.56 3.59
N GLY A 179 9.80 -32.11 2.74
CA GLY A 179 9.06 -32.96 1.80
C GLY A 179 7.79 -33.62 2.35
N ASP A 180 7.29 -33.20 3.52
CA ASP A 180 6.18 -33.86 4.21
C ASP A 180 4.78 -33.49 3.69
N VAL A 181 4.66 -32.45 2.86
CA VAL A 181 3.37 -32.00 2.30
C VAL A 181 3.45 -31.90 0.77
N PRO A 182 2.54 -32.53 0.01
CA PRO A 182 2.52 -32.43 -1.44
C PRO A 182 2.34 -30.97 -1.90
N VAL A 183 3.27 -30.45 -2.71
CA VAL A 183 3.24 -29.07 -3.24
C VAL A 183 1.95 -28.75 -4.02
N GLY A 184 1.30 -29.77 -4.60
CA GLY A 184 0.05 -29.61 -5.34
C GLY A 184 -1.21 -29.40 -4.48
N GLU A 185 -1.10 -29.46 -3.15
CA GLU A 185 -2.22 -29.26 -2.22
C GLU A 185 -2.15 -27.93 -1.46
N MET A 186 -1.12 -27.11 -1.72
CA MET A 186 -0.77 -25.97 -0.88
C MET A 186 -0.92 -24.64 -1.63
N PRO A 187 -1.77 -23.72 -1.14
CA PRO A 187 -2.30 -22.65 -1.98
C PRO A 187 -1.32 -21.51 -2.27
N CYS A 188 -0.26 -21.37 -1.47
CA CYS A 188 0.74 -20.32 -1.62
C CYS A 188 2.03 -20.80 -2.31
N GLY A 189 2.04 -22.04 -2.84
CA GLY A 189 3.24 -22.67 -3.41
C GLY A 189 4.22 -23.20 -2.35
N PRO A 190 5.51 -23.36 -2.67
CA PRO A 190 6.51 -23.90 -1.75
C PRO A 190 6.69 -23.04 -0.49
N GLY A 191 6.76 -23.67 0.69
CA GLY A 191 6.99 -23.00 1.97
C GLY A 191 6.54 -23.83 3.16
N GLY A 192 6.81 -23.41 4.40
CA GLY A 192 6.28 -24.07 5.59
C GLY A 192 4.80 -23.76 5.78
N TYR A 193 4.01 -24.70 6.30
CA TYR A 193 2.58 -24.45 6.54
C TYR A 193 2.14 -24.96 7.90
N SER A 194 1.15 -24.30 8.48
CA SER A 194 0.43 -24.76 9.66
C SER A 194 -1.05 -24.41 9.50
N ARG A 195 -1.93 -25.31 9.96
CA ARG A 195 -3.37 -25.05 10.08
C ARG A 195 -3.74 -25.08 11.55
N PHE A 196 -4.57 -24.15 11.98
CA PHE A 196 -4.98 -24.05 13.39
C PHE A 196 -6.29 -23.29 13.52
N GLN A 197 -6.89 -23.31 14.71
CA GLN A 197 -8.10 -22.54 15.01
C GLN A 197 -7.78 -21.31 15.86
N ALA A 198 -8.54 -20.23 15.63
CA ALA A 198 -8.62 -19.07 16.51
C ALA A 198 -10.06 -18.56 16.50
N GLY A 199 -10.60 -18.17 17.65
CA GLY A 199 -11.98 -17.65 17.70
C GLY A 199 -13.04 -18.61 17.12
N GLY A 200 -12.79 -19.92 17.16
CA GLY A 200 -13.68 -20.93 16.56
C GLY A 200 -13.68 -20.93 15.02
N MET A 201 -12.67 -20.37 14.36
CA MET A 201 -12.51 -20.32 12.91
C MET A 201 -11.18 -20.95 12.49
N PRO A 202 -11.09 -21.60 11.31
CA PRO A 202 -9.85 -22.23 10.85
C PRO A 202 -8.97 -21.23 10.11
N PHE A 203 -7.67 -21.30 10.36
CA PHE A 203 -6.65 -20.48 9.73
C PHE A 203 -5.58 -21.36 9.09
N ILE A 204 -4.94 -20.78 8.08
CA ILE A 204 -3.71 -21.28 7.49
C ILE A 204 -2.62 -20.23 7.69
N ALA A 205 -1.48 -20.68 8.20
CA ALA A 205 -0.22 -19.93 8.14
C ALA A 205 0.67 -20.53 7.05
N TRP A 206 1.35 -19.65 6.32
CA TRP A 206 2.35 -19.99 5.34
C TRP A 206 3.62 -19.19 5.60
N ALA A 207 4.76 -19.89 5.63
CA ALA A 207 6.09 -19.32 5.69
C ALA A 207 6.79 -19.52 4.34
N GLY A 208 6.92 -18.44 3.57
CA GLY A 208 7.54 -18.41 2.26
C GLY A 208 8.97 -17.88 2.31
N PHE A 209 9.84 -18.44 1.48
CA PHE A 209 11.25 -18.10 1.42
C PHE A 209 11.75 -17.96 -0.02
N GLY A 210 12.43 -16.86 -0.32
CA GLY A 210 13.18 -16.68 -1.56
C GLY A 210 14.44 -17.56 -1.60
N SER A 211 15.02 -17.72 -2.79
CA SER A 211 16.16 -18.62 -3.04
C SER A 211 17.47 -18.22 -2.34
N GLU A 212 17.57 -16.98 -1.89
CA GLU A 212 18.75 -16.36 -1.26
C GLU A 212 18.41 -15.83 0.15
N VAL A 213 17.34 -16.34 0.78
CA VAL A 213 17.03 -16.00 2.18
C VAL A 213 18.16 -16.44 3.10
N THR A 214 18.43 -15.66 4.15
CA THR A 214 19.45 -16.03 5.14
C THR A 214 18.88 -16.99 6.18
N ASP A 215 19.74 -17.81 6.81
CA ASP A 215 19.34 -18.65 7.95
C ASP A 215 18.76 -17.83 9.12
N ALA A 216 19.26 -16.60 9.29
CA ALA A 216 18.77 -15.68 10.32
C ALA A 216 17.34 -15.21 10.02
N ASP A 217 17.02 -14.86 8.77
CA ASP A 217 15.66 -14.49 8.38
C ASP A 217 14.69 -15.68 8.48
N LEU A 218 15.15 -16.87 8.08
CA LEU A 218 14.38 -18.10 8.23
C LEU A 218 14.04 -18.37 9.69
N GLN A 219 15.06 -18.36 10.56
CA GLN A 219 14.86 -18.55 12.00
C GLN A 219 13.96 -17.47 12.59
N THR A 220 14.07 -16.23 12.13
CA THR A 220 13.20 -15.13 12.54
C THR A 220 11.73 -15.41 12.23
N VAL A 221 11.40 -15.89 11.02
CA VAL A 221 10.01 -16.28 10.69
C VAL A 221 9.51 -17.39 11.63
N VAL A 222 10.34 -18.39 11.87
CA VAL A 222 10.00 -19.53 12.74
C VAL A 222 9.77 -19.07 14.18
N ASP A 223 10.64 -18.19 14.70
CA ASP A 223 10.55 -17.65 16.06
C ASP A 223 9.29 -16.78 16.22
N VAL A 224 8.99 -15.94 15.23
CA VAL A 224 7.77 -15.11 15.25
C VAL A 224 6.52 -15.99 15.21
N PHE A 225 6.47 -16.99 14.34
CA PHE A 225 5.32 -17.90 14.28
C PHE A 225 5.14 -18.68 15.59
N ASN A 226 6.21 -19.27 16.13
CA ASN A 226 6.15 -20.02 17.38
C ASN A 226 5.85 -19.14 18.61
N GLY A 227 6.24 -17.85 18.54
CA GLY A 227 5.97 -16.85 19.58
C GLY A 227 4.59 -16.19 19.45
N MET A 228 3.90 -16.38 18.33
CA MET A 228 2.59 -15.79 18.07
C MET A 228 1.57 -16.29 19.10
N ARG A 229 0.87 -15.34 19.73
CA ARG A 229 -0.25 -15.65 20.63
C ARG A 229 -1.54 -15.58 19.84
N VAL A 230 -2.39 -16.58 20.06
CA VAL A 230 -3.69 -16.72 19.42
C VAL A 230 -4.78 -16.53 20.48
N SER A 231 -5.75 -15.67 20.18
CA SER A 231 -6.92 -15.42 21.02
C SER A 231 -8.13 -16.26 20.56
N ASP A 232 -9.00 -16.61 21.51
CA ASP A 232 -10.31 -17.23 21.26
C ASP A 232 -11.45 -16.20 21.10
N ALA A 233 -11.12 -14.91 21.03
CA ALA A 233 -12.12 -13.86 20.77
C ALA A 233 -12.80 -14.06 19.41
N GLU A 234 -14.05 -13.61 19.28
CA GLU A 234 -14.71 -13.58 17.98
C GLU A 234 -13.98 -12.58 17.05
N ILE A 235 -13.79 -12.96 15.79
CA ILE A 235 -13.17 -12.08 14.79
C ILE A 235 -14.14 -10.94 14.47
N GLY A 236 -13.68 -9.70 14.67
CA GLY A 236 -14.46 -8.52 14.31
C GLY A 236 -14.36 -8.20 12.82
N GLY A 237 -15.22 -7.30 12.34
CA GLY A 237 -15.00 -6.64 11.05
C GLY A 237 -13.67 -5.87 11.04
N PRO A 238 -13.13 -5.56 9.85
CA PRO A 238 -11.97 -4.70 9.76
C PRO A 238 -12.36 -3.30 10.25
N SER A 239 -11.41 -2.61 10.86
CA SER A 239 -11.59 -1.23 11.31
C SER A 239 -11.59 -0.23 10.16
N ASP A 240 -11.19 -0.67 8.98
CA ASP A 240 -10.97 0.12 7.77
C ASP A 240 -11.29 -0.72 6.53
N ASP A 241 -11.47 -0.10 5.37
CA ASP A 241 -11.69 -0.81 4.10
C ASP A 241 -10.39 -1.07 3.32
N THR A 242 -9.29 -0.41 3.72
CA THR A 242 -8.00 -0.48 3.04
C THR A 242 -6.94 -1.14 3.94
N PRO A 243 -6.14 -2.09 3.40
CA PRO A 243 -5.00 -2.66 4.13
C PRO A 243 -4.02 -1.60 4.61
N GLY A 244 -3.40 -1.82 5.77
CA GLY A 244 -2.50 -0.85 6.39
C GLY A 244 -1.21 -1.47 6.92
N TYR A 245 -0.13 -0.70 6.86
CA TYR A 245 1.13 -1.05 7.50
C TYR A 245 1.08 -0.76 8.98
N VAL A 246 1.34 -1.75 9.82
CA VAL A 246 1.51 -1.56 11.26
C VAL A 246 2.93 -1.07 11.50
N LEU A 247 3.07 0.17 11.97
CA LEU A 247 4.38 0.81 12.13
C LEU A 247 4.99 0.59 13.52
N THR A 248 4.12 0.53 14.53
CA THR A 248 4.49 0.35 15.94
C THR A 248 3.24 -0.04 16.74
N GLY A 249 3.42 -0.52 17.97
CA GLY A 249 2.31 -0.82 18.85
C GLY A 249 2.68 -1.59 20.11
N THR A 250 1.63 -1.95 20.83
CA THR A 250 1.58 -2.92 21.92
C THR A 250 0.47 -3.94 21.62
N PRO A 251 0.29 -4.99 22.44
CA PRO A 251 -0.89 -5.85 22.31
C PRO A 251 -2.23 -5.10 22.37
N ASP A 252 -2.26 -3.91 22.98
CA ASP A 252 -3.46 -3.13 23.27
C ASP A 252 -3.67 -1.93 22.32
N TRP A 253 -2.70 -1.61 21.47
CA TRP A 253 -2.85 -0.57 20.45
C TRP A 253 -1.80 -0.65 19.35
N SER A 254 -2.07 -0.07 18.19
CA SER A 254 -1.11 0.12 17.10
C SER A 254 -1.26 1.47 16.43
N VAL A 255 -0.18 1.92 15.77
CA VAL A 255 -0.24 2.99 14.77
C VAL A 255 -0.07 2.35 13.40
N GLU A 256 -0.99 2.68 12.50
CA GLU A 256 -1.03 2.12 11.15
C GLU A 256 -0.96 3.22 10.09
N ALA A 257 -0.30 2.92 8.96
CA ALA A 257 -0.21 3.80 7.80
C ALA A 257 -0.85 3.16 6.57
N ARG A 258 -1.69 3.91 5.87
CA ARG A 258 -2.45 3.47 4.68
C ARG A 258 -2.25 4.45 3.53
N PRO A 259 -2.25 3.98 2.28
CA PRO A 259 -2.27 4.85 1.12
C PRO A 259 -3.65 5.52 1.02
N THR A 260 -3.65 6.74 0.48
CA THR A 260 -4.85 7.49 0.10
C THR A 260 -4.62 8.07 -1.30
N ASP A 261 -5.67 8.63 -1.90
CA ASP A 261 -5.59 9.29 -3.21
C ASP A 261 -4.57 10.44 -3.24
N VAL A 262 -4.30 11.05 -2.09
CA VAL A 262 -3.43 12.22 -1.97
C VAL A 262 -2.08 11.91 -1.33
N ASN A 263 -2.03 10.97 -0.37
CA ASN A 263 -0.82 10.65 0.40
C ASN A 263 -0.96 9.42 1.33
N VAL A 264 -0.53 9.50 2.59
CA VAL A 264 -0.63 8.45 3.61
C VAL A 264 -1.56 8.89 4.73
N ASP A 265 -2.59 8.09 5.01
CA ASP A 265 -3.41 8.21 6.21
C ASP A 265 -2.71 7.48 7.36
N MET A 266 -2.61 8.11 8.53
CA MET A 266 -2.14 7.42 9.73
C MET A 266 -3.23 7.38 10.79
N GLY A 267 -3.41 6.19 11.37
CA GLY A 267 -4.45 5.93 12.34
C GLY A 267 -3.91 5.29 13.60
N TYR A 268 -4.51 5.65 14.73
CA TYR A 268 -4.37 4.90 15.98
C TYR A 268 -5.48 3.86 16.06
N ARG A 269 -5.12 2.64 16.46
CA ARG A 269 -6.03 1.51 16.54
C ARG A 269 -5.92 0.82 17.89
N GLU A 270 -7.07 0.40 18.41
CA GLU A 270 -7.18 -0.54 19.52
C GLU A 270 -7.63 -1.92 19.01
N PRO A 271 -7.20 -3.02 19.63
CA PRO A 271 -7.63 -4.37 19.26
C PRO A 271 -9.15 -4.50 19.29
N GLY A 272 -9.74 -4.90 18.16
CA GLY A 272 -11.19 -5.06 18.02
C GLY A 272 -12.00 -3.75 18.05
N GLY A 273 -11.34 -2.60 18.15
CA GLY A 273 -11.97 -1.28 18.10
C GLY A 273 -12.05 -0.70 16.69
N SER A 274 -12.95 0.26 16.50
CA SER A 274 -12.91 1.17 15.35
C SER A 274 -11.62 1.98 15.40
N SER A 275 -10.98 2.22 14.25
CA SER A 275 -9.86 3.16 14.18
C SER A 275 -10.35 4.53 14.62
N SER A 276 -9.64 5.18 15.52
CA SER A 276 -9.73 6.63 15.63
C SER A 276 -8.76 7.16 14.58
N GLY A 277 -9.27 7.36 13.36
CA GLY A 277 -8.50 7.96 12.28
C GLY A 277 -8.01 9.33 12.71
N VAL A 278 -6.70 9.58 12.60
CA VAL A 278 -6.11 10.87 12.96
C VAL A 278 -5.34 11.40 11.76
N GLY A 279 -6.08 11.86 10.75
CA GLY A 279 -5.58 12.75 9.71
C GLY A 279 -4.88 12.09 8.51
N HIS A 280 -5.17 12.64 7.33
CA HIS A 280 -4.41 12.39 6.12
C HIS A 280 -3.11 13.21 6.15
N PHE A 281 -1.97 12.54 6.17
CA PHE A 281 -0.68 13.21 6.27
C PHE A 281 -0.08 13.43 4.89
N SER A 282 0.12 14.70 4.61
CA SER A 282 0.66 15.31 3.41
C SER A 282 2.10 14.99 3.04
N VAL A 283 2.69 16.00 2.44
CA VAL A 283 4.03 16.37 2.87
C VAL A 283 3.77 17.39 3.96
N PRO A 284 4.34 17.29 5.16
CA PRO A 284 4.05 18.31 6.15
C PRO A 284 4.58 19.64 5.58
N ASP A 285 3.67 20.61 5.36
CA ASP A 285 4.01 21.97 4.87
C ASP A 285 4.94 22.69 5.86
N VAL A 286 4.93 22.20 7.10
CA VAL A 286 5.80 22.52 8.21
C VAL A 286 6.66 21.29 8.53
N PRO A 287 7.76 21.43 9.28
CA PRO A 287 8.65 20.28 9.58
C PRO A 287 8.00 19.10 10.31
N ILE A 288 6.82 19.31 10.90
CA ILE A 288 6.08 18.32 11.68
C ILE A 288 4.56 18.55 11.62
N GLU A 289 3.82 17.50 11.28
CA GLU A 289 2.34 17.46 11.31
C GLU A 289 1.94 16.26 12.17
N PHE A 290 0.94 16.41 13.05
CA PHE A 290 0.55 15.32 13.94
C PHE A 290 -0.90 15.42 14.38
N GLY A 291 -1.39 14.31 14.93
CA GLY A 291 -2.52 14.36 15.83
C GLY A 291 -2.29 13.51 17.08
N VAL A 292 -3.32 13.47 17.91
CA VAL A 292 -3.27 12.87 19.25
C VAL A 292 -4.44 11.93 19.43
N ALA A 293 -4.16 10.68 19.81
CA ALA A 293 -5.17 9.71 20.22
C ALA A 293 -4.71 8.97 21.47
N ASN A 294 -5.57 8.89 22.48
CA ASN A 294 -5.35 8.12 23.71
C ASN A 294 -3.98 8.36 24.39
N GLY A 295 -3.54 9.62 24.43
CA GLY A 295 -2.23 9.98 25.00
C GLY A 295 -1.04 9.53 24.17
N THR A 296 -1.25 9.23 22.89
CA THR A 296 -0.20 8.98 21.91
C THR A 296 -0.25 10.09 20.88
N VAL A 297 0.89 10.76 20.69
CA VAL A 297 1.10 11.73 19.61
C VAL A 297 1.78 10.99 18.47
N PHE A 298 1.25 11.10 17.26
CA PHE A 298 1.89 10.51 16.09
C PHE A 298 1.57 11.34 14.85
N GLY A 299 2.42 11.21 13.83
CA GLY A 299 2.31 12.06 12.67
C GLY A 299 3.48 11.93 11.71
N ALA A 300 3.59 12.92 10.84
CA ALA A 300 4.62 13.02 9.81
C ALA A 300 5.72 14.00 10.24
N VAL A 301 6.96 13.66 9.92
CA VAL A 301 8.12 14.53 10.13
C VAL A 301 9.04 14.50 8.90
N THR A 302 9.60 15.64 8.53
CA THR A 302 10.54 15.73 7.40
C THR A 302 11.79 14.88 7.61
N PHE A 303 12.38 14.35 6.53
CA PHE A 303 13.60 13.53 6.59
C PHE A 303 14.82 14.22 7.24
N ASP A 304 14.84 15.55 7.29
CA ASP A 304 15.90 16.32 7.94
C ASP A 304 15.85 16.23 9.48
N ALA A 305 14.76 15.71 10.05
CA ALA A 305 14.62 15.56 11.49
C ALA A 305 15.49 14.42 12.02
N GLU A 306 16.39 14.78 12.93
CA GLU A 306 17.22 13.82 13.64
C GLU A 306 16.50 13.22 14.84
N ARG A 307 15.58 13.96 15.47
CA ARG A 307 14.68 13.47 16.53
C ARG A 307 13.38 14.27 16.56
N VAL A 308 12.37 13.69 17.21
CA VAL A 308 11.15 14.39 17.59
C VAL A 308 11.03 14.33 19.11
N GLU A 309 10.59 15.40 19.77
CA GLU A 309 10.40 15.45 21.22
C GLU A 309 9.13 16.22 21.59
N LEU A 310 8.44 15.77 22.64
CA LEU A 310 7.39 16.55 23.29
C LEU A 310 8.03 17.34 24.44
N ARG A 311 7.92 18.67 24.40
CA ARG A 311 8.33 19.59 25.47
C ARG A 311 7.12 19.91 26.33
N PRO A 312 6.97 19.31 27.53
CA PRO A 312 5.76 19.48 28.31
C PRO A 312 5.54 20.93 28.76
N ALA A 313 4.28 21.38 28.77
CA ALA A 313 3.92 22.75 29.13
C ALA A 313 4.23 23.09 30.61
N ASP A 314 4.38 22.08 31.46
CA ASP A 314 4.76 22.24 32.87
C ASP A 314 6.26 22.47 33.09
N GLY A 315 7.06 22.48 32.01
CA GLY A 315 8.51 22.67 32.06
C GLY A 315 9.28 21.45 32.53
N SER A 316 8.65 20.28 32.61
CA SER A 316 9.35 19.01 32.84
C SER A 316 10.26 18.64 31.67
N ALA A 317 11.08 17.59 31.86
CA ALA A 317 12.06 17.18 30.87
C ALA A 317 11.37 16.78 29.54
N PRO A 318 11.97 17.09 28.37
CA PRO A 318 11.43 16.66 27.09
C PRO A 318 11.24 15.14 27.04
N VAL A 319 10.12 14.70 26.47
CA VAL A 319 9.82 13.28 26.24
C VAL A 319 10.25 12.93 24.82
N PRO A 320 11.20 12.01 24.63
CA PRO A 320 11.66 11.65 23.30
C PRO A 320 10.59 10.89 22.52
N GLY A 321 10.48 11.20 21.23
CA GLY A 321 9.72 10.45 20.24
C GLY A 321 10.59 9.47 19.47
N THR A 322 9.94 8.51 18.83
CA THR A 322 10.55 7.55 17.91
C THR A 322 10.19 7.94 16.48
N ILE A 323 11.20 8.15 15.63
CA ILE A 323 11.01 8.31 14.18
C ILE A 323 10.93 6.91 13.57
N LEU A 324 9.90 6.68 12.75
CA LEU A 324 9.56 5.42 12.11
C LEU A 324 9.63 5.61 10.60
N ARG A 325 10.39 4.75 9.94
CA ARG A 325 10.47 4.73 8.48
C ARG A 325 9.21 4.12 7.89
N LEU A 326 8.63 4.82 6.93
CA LEU A 326 7.52 4.32 6.15
C LEU A 326 8.01 3.31 5.08
N PRO A 327 7.25 2.22 4.82
CA PRO A 327 7.55 1.30 3.74
C PRO A 327 7.62 2.02 2.39
N GLY A 328 8.59 1.64 1.55
CA GLY A 328 8.91 2.35 0.31
C GLY A 328 7.77 2.35 -0.72
N SER A 329 6.92 1.33 -0.69
CA SER A 329 5.74 1.22 -1.55
C SER A 329 4.65 2.24 -1.22
N LEU A 330 4.67 2.88 -0.04
CA LEU A 330 3.81 4.03 0.24
C LEU A 330 4.26 5.29 -0.51
N GLY A 331 5.51 5.34 -1.00
CA GLY A 331 6.06 6.50 -1.71
C GLY A 331 6.08 7.79 -0.88
N ALA A 332 6.00 7.67 0.45
CA ALA A 332 5.88 8.81 1.36
C ALA A 332 7.17 9.64 1.36
N PRO A 333 7.09 10.97 1.16
CA PRO A 333 8.26 11.85 1.17
C PRO A 333 8.60 12.38 2.58
N PHE A 334 8.29 11.60 3.62
CA PHE A 334 8.52 11.93 5.02
C PHE A 334 8.66 10.64 5.85
N ASP A 335 9.15 10.76 7.08
CA ASP A 335 9.11 9.68 8.07
C ASP A 335 7.90 9.86 9.00
N ALA A 336 7.37 8.77 9.51
CA ALA A 336 6.40 8.84 10.59
C ALA A 336 7.11 9.07 11.93
N PHE A 337 6.38 9.51 12.94
CA PHE A 337 6.88 9.50 14.31
C PHE A 337 5.80 9.12 15.31
N VAL A 338 6.21 8.68 16.50
CA VAL A 338 5.34 8.40 17.63
C VAL A 338 5.95 8.90 18.94
N ILE A 339 5.13 9.47 19.83
CA ILE A 339 5.46 9.79 21.22
C ILE A 339 4.33 9.23 22.09
N THR A 340 4.66 8.26 22.94
CA THR A 340 3.73 7.69 23.91
C THR A 340 3.81 8.47 25.22
N SER A 341 2.95 9.47 25.39
CA SER A 341 2.92 10.32 26.59
C SER A 341 1.57 10.99 26.80
N GLY A 342 1.02 10.86 28.01
CA GLY A 342 -0.17 11.61 28.43
C GLY A 342 0.09 13.08 28.75
N ALA A 343 1.34 13.56 28.63
CA ALA A 343 1.67 14.96 28.85
C ALA A 343 1.15 15.84 27.70
N THR A 344 0.85 17.10 28.01
CA THR A 344 0.54 18.13 27.01
C THR A 344 1.73 19.07 26.89
N GLY A 345 1.93 19.64 25.70
CA GLY A 345 3.09 20.49 25.46
C GLY A 345 3.28 20.86 24.00
N GLU A 346 4.52 21.10 23.62
CA GLU A 346 4.91 21.44 22.27
C GLU A 346 5.65 20.26 21.64
N VAL A 347 5.23 19.81 20.47
CA VAL A 347 5.96 18.80 19.72
C VAL A 347 6.96 19.51 18.81
N VAL A 348 8.23 19.11 18.92
CA VAL A 348 9.34 19.76 18.22
C VAL A 348 10.08 18.72 17.38
N ALA A 349 10.26 19.04 16.10
CA ALA A 349 11.22 18.34 15.24
C ALA A 349 12.58 19.01 15.37
N VAL A 350 13.62 18.23 15.65
CA VAL A 350 14.99 18.74 15.83
C VAL A 350 15.89 18.10 14.77
N GLY A 351 16.60 18.94 14.03
CA GLY A 351 17.59 18.55 13.02
C GLY A 351 19.03 18.87 13.47
N PRO A 352 20.01 18.74 12.55
CA PRO A 352 21.42 18.91 12.87
C PRO A 352 21.77 20.33 13.37
N ASP A 353 21.05 21.35 12.90
CA ASP A 353 21.26 22.75 13.24
C ASP A 353 20.34 23.26 14.38
N GLY A 354 19.58 22.36 15.02
CA GLY A 354 18.64 22.69 16.09
C GLY A 354 17.18 22.48 15.69
N ASP A 355 16.27 23.23 16.32
CA ASP A 355 14.83 23.09 16.11
C ASP A 355 14.47 23.45 14.66
N LEU A 356 13.84 22.51 13.95
CA LEU A 356 13.36 22.71 12.57
C LEU A 356 12.01 23.44 12.59
N GLY A 357 11.16 23.09 13.55
CA GLY A 357 9.84 23.67 13.73
C GLY A 357 9.12 23.02 14.91
N SER A 358 8.06 23.68 15.38
CA SER A 358 7.27 23.22 16.52
C SER A 358 5.78 23.50 16.36
N THR A 359 4.97 22.62 16.94
CA THR A 359 3.51 22.71 16.90
C THR A 359 2.94 22.35 18.30
N PRO A 360 2.08 23.21 18.91
CA PRO A 360 1.45 22.92 20.20
C PRO A 360 0.48 21.73 20.14
N THR A 361 0.40 20.90 21.19
CA THR A 361 -0.55 19.78 21.31
C THR A 361 -1.93 20.20 21.85
N ASP A 362 -2.33 21.47 21.72
CA ASP A 362 -3.42 22.09 22.49
C ASP A 362 -4.63 21.15 22.69
N GLY A 363 -4.78 20.67 23.94
CA GLY A 363 -5.56 19.49 24.31
C GLY A 363 -7.09 19.65 24.29
N THR A 364 -7.64 20.39 23.33
CA THR A 364 -9.09 20.64 23.23
C THR A 364 -9.70 20.46 21.84
N GLY A 365 -8.95 20.03 20.83
CA GLY A 365 -9.48 19.82 19.50
C GLY A 365 -9.23 18.42 18.97
N THR A 366 -10.29 17.61 18.82
CA THR A 366 -10.45 16.77 17.62
C THR A 366 -10.62 17.68 16.41
N SER A 367 -9.66 18.57 16.16
CA SER A 367 -9.56 19.26 14.89
C SER A 367 -8.96 18.25 13.94
N GLU A 368 -9.78 17.73 13.03
CA GLU A 368 -9.26 17.33 11.72
C GLU A 368 -8.24 18.40 11.31
N PRO A 369 -7.05 18.02 10.80
CA PRO A 369 -6.09 18.98 10.27
C PRO A 369 -6.86 19.86 9.28
N THR A 370 -7.11 21.10 9.68
CA THR A 370 -7.86 22.03 8.85
C THR A 370 -6.88 22.40 7.77
N ALA A 371 -7.03 21.77 6.60
CA ALA A 371 -6.29 22.07 5.39
C ALA A 371 -6.41 23.57 5.14
N SER A 372 -5.47 24.32 5.70
CA SER A 372 -5.40 25.74 5.59
C SER A 372 -4.81 25.95 4.21
N VAL A 373 -5.66 26.17 3.22
CA VAL A 373 -5.26 26.58 1.87
C VAL A 373 -4.58 27.94 1.99
N SER A 374 -3.31 27.92 2.36
CA SER A 374 -2.44 29.08 2.48
C SER A 374 -1.57 29.11 1.24
N SER A 375 -1.86 30.09 0.38
CA SER A 375 -1.01 30.67 -0.67
C SER A 375 0.14 29.78 -1.17
N ALA A 376 -0.06 29.16 -2.33
CA ALA A 376 0.90 28.35 -3.07
C ALA A 376 2.37 28.78 -2.87
N VAL A 377 3.05 28.07 -1.98
CA VAL A 377 4.51 27.95 -2.00
C VAL A 377 4.82 27.13 -3.24
N PRO A 378 5.70 27.58 -4.16
CA PRO A 378 6.06 26.78 -5.32
C PRO A 378 6.62 25.45 -4.84
N ALA A 379 6.04 24.34 -5.33
CA ALA A 379 6.53 23.00 -5.02
C ALA A 379 8.04 22.92 -5.29
N PRO A 380 8.84 22.28 -4.43
CA PRO A 380 10.26 22.12 -4.68
C PRO A 380 10.45 21.41 -6.03
N SER A 381 11.06 22.12 -6.97
CA SER A 381 11.46 21.60 -8.28
C SER A 381 12.38 20.39 -8.08
N GLY A 382 12.03 19.22 -8.62
CA GLY A 382 12.91 18.04 -8.61
C GLY A 382 12.38 16.77 -7.95
N ILE A 383 11.17 16.76 -7.38
CA ILE A 383 10.60 15.52 -6.81
C ILE A 383 9.94 14.70 -7.93
N GLU A 384 10.61 13.61 -8.30
CA GLU A 384 10.07 12.57 -9.17
C GLU A 384 9.00 11.77 -8.42
N ARG A 385 7.76 11.78 -8.92
CA ARG A 385 6.62 11.07 -8.32
C ARG A 385 6.22 9.88 -9.19
N THR A 386 6.05 8.70 -8.60
CA THR A 386 5.48 7.54 -9.30
C THR A 386 3.98 7.76 -9.53
N ILE A 387 3.53 7.68 -10.78
CA ILE A 387 2.13 7.89 -11.18
C ILE A 387 1.44 6.58 -11.53
N ALA A 388 2.16 5.62 -12.09
CA ALA A 388 1.61 4.32 -12.44
C ALA A 388 2.67 3.23 -12.36
N THR A 389 2.26 2.01 -12.06
CA THR A 389 3.11 0.82 -12.13
C THR A 389 2.37 -0.30 -12.85
N GLY A 390 3.10 -1.27 -13.38
CA GLY A 390 2.50 -2.44 -14.00
C GLY A 390 3.54 -3.50 -14.36
N MET A 391 3.10 -4.55 -15.04
CA MET A 391 3.97 -5.60 -15.57
C MET A 391 3.94 -5.61 -17.10
N ALA A 392 5.11 -5.76 -17.72
CA ALA A 392 5.26 -5.95 -19.17
C ALA A 392 6.57 -6.69 -19.47
N PHE A 393 6.62 -7.51 -20.52
CA PHE A 393 7.85 -8.20 -20.98
C PHE A 393 8.65 -8.89 -19.85
N ASP A 394 7.97 -9.60 -18.96
CA ASP A 394 8.55 -10.31 -17.81
C ASP A 394 9.23 -9.41 -16.75
N GLY A 395 8.89 -8.12 -16.71
CA GLY A 395 9.39 -7.15 -15.75
C GLY A 395 8.33 -6.19 -15.21
N THR A 396 8.65 -5.48 -14.14
CA THR A 396 7.82 -4.39 -13.62
C THR A 396 8.22 -3.07 -14.29
N TRP A 397 7.25 -2.22 -14.57
CA TRP A 397 7.52 -0.82 -14.93
C TRP A 397 6.92 0.10 -13.87
N ALA A 398 7.56 1.25 -13.69
CA ALA A 398 7.07 2.39 -12.92
C ALA A 398 7.20 3.64 -13.78
N LEU A 399 6.07 4.29 -14.03
CA LEU A 399 6.01 5.59 -14.67
C LEU A 399 6.10 6.65 -13.59
N THR A 400 7.10 7.50 -13.68
CA THR A 400 7.27 8.64 -12.80
C THR A 400 7.11 9.93 -13.59
N ALA A 401 6.59 10.99 -12.98
CA ALA A 401 6.74 12.34 -13.55
C ALA A 401 7.35 13.30 -12.55
N ASN A 402 8.10 14.24 -13.12
CA ASN A 402 8.62 15.40 -12.43
C ASN A 402 7.92 16.64 -13.04
N PRO A 403 7.17 17.42 -12.25
CA PRO A 403 6.64 18.69 -12.72
C PRO A 403 7.80 19.66 -12.95
N ASP A 404 8.14 19.93 -14.22
CA ASP A 404 9.07 21.00 -14.55
C ASP A 404 8.31 22.33 -14.53
N THR A 405 8.85 23.31 -13.81
CA THR A 405 8.16 24.55 -13.47
C THR A 405 8.02 25.53 -14.64
N THR A 406 8.58 25.23 -15.81
CA THR A 406 8.70 26.21 -16.90
C THR A 406 8.13 25.79 -18.26
N ASP A 407 8.21 24.52 -18.68
CA ASP A 407 7.93 24.15 -20.10
C ASP A 407 7.10 22.85 -20.30
N GLY A 408 6.51 22.27 -19.25
CA GLY A 408 5.67 21.06 -19.34
C GLY A 408 6.03 20.02 -18.28
N TYR A 409 5.80 18.74 -18.59
CA TYR A 409 6.06 17.64 -17.65
C TYR A 409 7.13 16.69 -18.20
N CYS A 410 8.07 16.29 -17.34
CA CYS A 410 9.02 15.24 -17.68
C CYS A 410 8.50 13.92 -17.13
N VAL A 411 8.19 12.98 -18.01
CA VAL A 411 7.79 11.64 -17.63
C VAL A 411 8.96 10.69 -17.86
N ASN A 412 9.36 9.97 -16.82
CA ASN A 412 10.35 8.91 -16.90
C ASN A 412 9.64 7.56 -16.76
N LEU A 413 10.08 6.58 -17.54
CA LEU A 413 9.63 5.20 -17.39
C LEU A 413 10.81 4.39 -16.87
N ARG A 414 10.70 3.91 -15.64
CA ARG A 414 11.63 2.94 -15.06
C ARG A 414 11.11 1.54 -15.38
N PHE A 415 11.95 0.69 -15.95
CA PHE A 415 11.61 -0.70 -16.24
C PHE A 415 12.62 -1.64 -15.59
N GLU A 416 12.13 -2.59 -14.80
CA GLU A 416 12.90 -3.59 -14.07
C GLU A 416 12.53 -4.99 -14.57
N ALA A 417 13.33 -5.52 -15.50
CA ALA A 417 13.23 -6.91 -15.95
C ALA A 417 14.22 -7.80 -15.19
N GLY A 418 13.70 -8.70 -14.35
CA GLY A 418 14.46 -9.73 -13.63
C GLY A 418 15.59 -9.21 -12.71
N ASN A 419 16.57 -10.07 -12.41
CA ASN A 419 17.69 -9.83 -11.47
C ASN A 419 18.71 -8.75 -11.91
N ALA A 420 18.41 -7.93 -12.91
CA ALA A 420 19.31 -6.89 -13.40
C ALA A 420 18.73 -5.50 -13.11
N VAL A 421 18.86 -5.08 -11.84
CA VAL A 421 18.64 -3.71 -11.39
C VAL A 421 19.64 -2.79 -12.11
N GLY A 422 19.17 -1.81 -12.88
CA GLY A 422 20.04 -0.69 -13.29
C GLY A 422 19.96 -0.15 -14.71
N SER A 423 18.91 -0.41 -15.50
CA SER A 423 18.71 0.33 -16.76
C SER A 423 17.57 1.34 -16.60
N SER A 424 17.90 2.58 -16.23
CA SER A 424 17.01 3.72 -16.48
C SER A 424 17.09 4.07 -17.97
N ALA A 425 16.01 3.82 -18.71
CA ALA A 425 15.86 4.45 -20.01
C ALA A 425 15.59 5.93 -19.76
N GLY A 426 16.50 6.81 -20.20
CA GLY A 426 16.33 8.26 -20.04
C GLY A 426 15.00 8.72 -20.61
N GLY A 427 14.19 9.40 -19.81
CA GLY A 427 12.88 9.90 -20.22
C GLY A 427 12.95 10.94 -21.34
N SER A 428 11.87 11.04 -22.11
CA SER A 428 11.70 12.12 -23.07
C SER A 428 11.14 13.35 -22.34
N CYS A 429 11.94 14.38 -22.17
CA CYS A 429 11.53 15.68 -21.64
C CYS A 429 10.87 16.54 -22.74
N SER A 430 9.71 16.12 -23.26
CA SER A 430 8.83 17.05 -24.00
C SER A 430 7.47 16.40 -24.25
N VAL A 431 6.67 16.24 -23.20
CA VAL A 431 5.23 16.34 -23.42
C VAL A 431 4.94 17.83 -23.29
N GLU A 432 4.93 18.55 -24.43
CA GLU A 432 4.41 19.93 -24.44
C GLU A 432 3.05 19.91 -23.76
N ALA A 433 2.83 20.82 -22.81
CA ALA A 433 1.58 20.92 -22.06
C ALA A 433 0.42 20.86 -23.08
N PRO A 434 -0.38 19.78 -23.06
CA PRO A 434 -1.26 19.52 -24.18
C PRO A 434 -2.29 20.65 -24.27
N GLY A 435 -2.65 21.00 -25.50
CA GLY A 435 -3.98 21.56 -25.71
C GLY A 435 -5.05 20.60 -25.18
N PRO A 436 -6.35 20.88 -25.31
CA PRO A 436 -7.43 20.03 -24.77
C PRO A 436 -7.56 18.62 -25.42
N GLY A 437 -6.54 18.15 -26.15
CA GLY A 437 -6.51 16.87 -26.82
C GLY A 437 -5.41 15.93 -26.30
N PRO A 438 -5.49 14.65 -26.67
CA PRO A 438 -4.49 13.66 -26.29
C PRO A 438 -3.10 14.00 -26.86
N SER A 439 -2.06 13.57 -26.15
CA SER A 439 -0.68 13.65 -26.61
C SER A 439 0.05 12.34 -26.36
N VAL A 440 1.15 12.11 -27.08
CA VAL A 440 1.86 10.83 -27.06
C VAL A 440 3.36 11.05 -26.98
N ALA A 441 4.02 10.31 -26.10
CA ALA A 441 5.46 10.17 -26.05
C ALA A 441 5.85 8.71 -26.33
N VAL A 442 6.88 8.51 -27.14
CA VAL A 442 7.48 7.19 -27.35
C VAL A 442 8.78 7.13 -26.56
N ILE A 443 8.88 6.14 -25.68
CA ILE A 443 10.06 5.91 -24.84
C ILE A 443 10.73 4.61 -25.30
N HIS A 444 11.97 4.73 -25.78
CA HIS A 444 12.79 3.58 -26.12
C HIS A 444 13.60 3.14 -24.91
N THR A 445 13.54 1.85 -24.57
CA THR A 445 14.45 1.29 -23.57
C THR A 445 15.69 0.68 -24.24
N ASP A 446 16.79 0.70 -23.51
CA ASP A 446 18.07 0.09 -23.90
C ASP A 446 17.95 -1.43 -24.18
N ARG A 447 16.94 -2.08 -23.60
CA ARG A 447 16.73 -3.55 -23.64
C ARG A 447 15.76 -4.08 -24.71
N ARG A 448 15.70 -3.45 -25.88
CA ARG A 448 14.92 -3.92 -27.05
C ARG A 448 13.40 -3.75 -26.97
N SER A 449 12.89 -3.06 -25.96
CA SER A 449 11.46 -2.77 -25.83
C SER A 449 11.22 -1.29 -26.10
N SER A 450 10.10 -0.97 -26.74
CA SER A 450 9.62 0.41 -26.82
C SER A 450 8.30 0.48 -26.06
N PHE A 451 8.07 1.59 -25.37
CA PHE A 451 6.81 1.87 -24.70
C PHE A 451 6.22 3.12 -25.31
N ILE A 452 4.91 3.11 -25.52
CA ILE A 452 4.15 4.32 -25.82
C ILE A 452 3.53 4.76 -24.50
N VAL A 453 3.83 5.98 -24.09
CA VAL A 453 3.13 6.67 -23.00
C VAL A 453 2.14 7.64 -23.65
N VAL A 454 0.87 7.45 -23.35
CA VAL A 454 -0.22 8.25 -23.90
C VAL A 454 -0.83 9.09 -22.78
N VAL A 455 -0.96 10.39 -23.02
CA VAL A 455 -1.78 11.28 -22.20
C VAL A 455 -3.22 11.18 -22.68
N VAL A 456 -4.09 10.73 -21.79
CA VAL A 456 -5.46 10.33 -22.11
C VAL A 456 -6.44 11.28 -21.43
N PRO A 457 -7.22 12.09 -22.16
CA PRO A 457 -8.29 12.88 -21.56
C PRO A 457 -9.28 11.99 -20.80
N ARG A 458 -9.79 12.45 -19.65
CA ARG A 458 -10.69 11.66 -18.78
C ARG A 458 -12.00 11.22 -19.43
N ASP A 459 -12.42 11.89 -20.51
CA ASP A 459 -13.60 11.52 -21.28
C ASP A 459 -13.34 10.45 -22.35
N VAL A 460 -12.13 9.88 -22.36
CA VAL A 460 -11.75 8.70 -23.15
C VAL A 460 -11.79 7.47 -22.24
N ASP A 461 -12.70 6.53 -22.51
CA ASP A 461 -12.83 5.30 -21.73
C ASP A 461 -11.76 4.26 -22.08
N ARG A 462 -11.28 4.25 -23.34
CA ARG A 462 -10.34 3.22 -23.82
C ARG A 462 -9.33 3.77 -24.82
N VAL A 463 -8.06 3.43 -24.64
CA VAL A 463 -7.01 3.64 -25.65
C VAL A 463 -6.73 2.34 -26.41
N GLN A 464 -6.81 2.39 -27.74
CA GLN A 464 -6.48 1.28 -28.63
C GLN A 464 -5.31 1.67 -29.55
N ILE A 465 -4.32 0.80 -29.67
CA ILE A 465 -3.14 1.01 -30.53
C ILE A 465 -3.11 -0.05 -31.62
N ASP A 466 -3.28 0.36 -32.87
CA ASP A 466 -3.25 -0.51 -34.03
C ASP A 466 -1.92 -0.36 -34.77
N SER A 467 -1.10 -1.43 -34.80
CA SER A 467 0.23 -1.46 -35.40
C SER A 467 0.33 -2.60 -36.42
N GLY A 468 0.00 -2.31 -37.68
CA GLY A 468 0.08 -3.29 -38.78
C GLY A 468 -0.80 -4.50 -38.52
N ASP A 469 -0.19 -5.60 -38.06
CA ASP A 469 -0.84 -6.89 -37.82
C ASP A 469 -1.26 -7.12 -36.35
N ALA A 470 -1.01 -6.15 -35.45
CA ALA A 470 -1.31 -6.28 -34.04
C ALA A 470 -2.15 -5.10 -33.52
N THR A 471 -3.16 -5.41 -32.71
CA THR A 471 -3.88 -4.45 -31.88
C THR A 471 -3.46 -4.64 -30.43
N PHE A 472 -2.99 -3.56 -29.82
CA PHE A 472 -2.64 -3.50 -28.41
C PHE A 472 -3.69 -2.66 -27.67
N THR A 473 -4.05 -3.09 -26.47
CA THR A 473 -4.85 -2.29 -25.52
C THR A 473 -3.95 -1.80 -24.39
N GLU A 474 -4.35 -0.72 -23.73
CA GLU A 474 -3.64 -0.22 -22.54
C GLU A 474 -3.51 -1.33 -21.48
N GLN A 475 -2.30 -1.48 -20.91
CA GLN A 475 -1.97 -2.49 -19.90
C GLN A 475 -2.03 -1.92 -18.48
N GLY A 476 -2.26 -0.61 -18.36
CA GLY A 476 -2.41 0.11 -17.12
C GLY A 476 -2.74 1.56 -17.42
N ARG A 477 -3.71 2.10 -16.69
CA ARG A 477 -4.07 3.52 -16.69
C ARG A 477 -4.00 4.02 -15.26
N GLY A 478 -3.23 5.09 -15.04
CA GLY A 478 -3.16 5.77 -13.76
C GLY A 478 -3.72 7.18 -13.88
N PRO A 479 -4.48 7.68 -12.88
CA PRO A 479 -4.86 9.08 -12.86
C PRO A 479 -3.58 9.93 -12.81
N ALA A 480 -3.46 10.94 -13.67
CA ALA A 480 -2.40 11.91 -13.47
C ALA A 480 -2.70 12.68 -12.16
N PRO A 481 -1.67 13.14 -11.43
CA PRO A 481 -1.92 13.92 -10.23
C PRO A 481 -2.74 15.18 -10.58
N SER A 482 -3.63 15.62 -9.70
CA SER A 482 -4.58 16.71 -10.00
C SER A 482 -3.90 18.02 -10.41
N SER A 483 -2.65 18.23 -9.99
CA SER A 483 -1.80 19.36 -10.41
C SER A 483 -1.40 19.35 -11.89
N PHE A 484 -1.62 18.23 -12.59
CA PHE A 484 -1.28 18.05 -14.00
C PHE A 484 -2.45 18.37 -14.94
N GLY A 485 -3.70 18.38 -14.44
CA GLY A 485 -4.92 18.59 -15.22
C GLY A 485 -5.84 17.37 -15.23
N GLU A 486 -6.94 17.43 -15.97
CA GLU A 486 -7.94 16.35 -16.07
C GLU A 486 -7.57 15.32 -17.14
N PHE A 487 -6.45 14.62 -16.95
CA PHE A 487 -6.04 13.52 -17.82
C PHE A 487 -5.49 12.33 -17.02
N ASP A 488 -5.45 11.18 -17.68
CA ASP A 488 -4.84 9.95 -17.22
C ASP A 488 -3.59 9.64 -18.06
N LEU A 489 -2.73 8.75 -17.56
CA LEU A 489 -1.58 8.24 -18.30
C LEU A 489 -1.77 6.75 -18.57
N ALA A 490 -1.66 6.36 -19.84
CA ALA A 490 -1.69 4.98 -20.27
C ALA A 490 -0.31 4.56 -20.78
N VAL A 491 0.15 3.38 -20.37
CA VAL A 491 1.41 2.77 -20.86
C VAL A 491 1.08 1.58 -21.73
N VAL A 492 1.60 1.57 -22.95
CA VAL A 492 1.42 0.48 -23.91
C VAL A 492 2.76 -0.10 -24.33
N PRO A 493 3.06 -1.36 -23.95
CA PRO A 493 4.25 -2.06 -24.38
C PRO A 493 4.19 -2.39 -25.89
N LEU A 494 5.23 -2.03 -26.64
CA LEU A 494 5.42 -2.43 -28.04
C LEU A 494 6.36 -3.64 -28.14
N SER A 495 5.94 -4.68 -28.88
CA SER A 495 6.65 -5.95 -29.05
C SER A 495 8.18 -5.83 -29.14
N ALA A 496 8.90 -6.74 -28.46
CA ALA A 496 10.37 -6.77 -28.38
C ALA A 496 11.09 -6.96 -29.74
N ASP A 497 10.36 -7.35 -30.78
CA ASP A 497 10.90 -7.53 -32.14
C ASP A 497 10.87 -6.23 -32.97
N ALA A 498 10.38 -5.11 -32.43
CA ALA A 498 10.16 -3.85 -33.17
C ALA A 498 11.42 -3.03 -33.50
N ARG A 499 12.63 -3.63 -33.49
CA ARG A 499 13.91 -2.96 -33.81
C ARG A 499 14.01 -2.44 -35.25
N GLY A 500 13.10 -2.84 -36.14
CA GLY A 500 13.04 -2.36 -37.53
C GLY A 500 12.46 -0.96 -37.71
N GLY A 501 12.07 -0.31 -36.61
CA GLY A 501 11.15 0.81 -36.64
C GLY A 501 9.73 0.34 -36.92
N GLY A 502 8.75 1.09 -36.44
CA GLY A 502 7.33 0.75 -36.59
C GLY A 502 6.46 1.99 -36.66
N SER A 503 5.19 1.78 -37.00
CA SER A 503 4.19 2.83 -36.90
C SER A 503 2.89 2.26 -36.38
N ALA A 504 2.21 3.01 -35.52
CA ALA A 504 0.89 2.67 -35.02
C ALA A 504 -0.08 3.84 -35.14
N SER A 505 -1.37 3.49 -35.21
CA SER A 505 -2.49 4.40 -35.07
C SER A 505 -3.06 4.25 -33.66
N ILE A 506 -3.09 5.33 -32.89
CA ILE A 506 -3.63 5.37 -31.53
C ILE A 506 -5.02 5.98 -31.59
N ARG A 507 -6.02 5.23 -31.15
CA ARG A 507 -7.44 5.60 -31.17
C ARG A 507 -7.93 5.82 -29.74
N PHE A 508 -8.69 6.89 -29.55
CA PHE A 508 -9.25 7.32 -28.27
C PHE A 508 -10.74 7.09 -28.30
N LEU A 509 -11.20 6.03 -27.63
CA LEU A 509 -12.55 5.53 -27.76
C LEU A 509 -13.35 5.78 -26.47
N ASP A 510 -14.63 6.10 -26.62
CA ASP A 510 -15.59 6.07 -25.50
C ASP A 510 -16.07 4.63 -25.21
N ALA A 511 -16.93 4.49 -24.21
CA ALA A 511 -17.52 3.24 -23.77
C ALA A 511 -18.33 2.54 -24.87
N ALA A 512 -18.86 3.29 -25.83
CA ALA A 512 -19.55 2.74 -27.01
C ALA A 512 -18.60 2.33 -28.14
N GLY A 513 -17.29 2.63 -27.99
CA GLY A 513 -16.26 2.35 -28.99
C GLY A 513 -16.18 3.40 -30.10
N ALA A 514 -16.81 4.57 -29.93
CA ALA A 514 -16.72 5.67 -30.88
C ALA A 514 -15.47 6.53 -30.62
N GLU A 515 -14.85 7.04 -31.68
CA GLU A 515 -13.68 7.91 -31.56
C GLU A 515 -14.06 9.28 -31.02
N ARG A 516 -13.46 9.64 -29.87
CA ARG A 516 -13.63 10.95 -29.21
C ARG A 516 -12.65 11.98 -29.77
N TYR A 517 -11.47 11.53 -30.16
CA TYR A 517 -10.39 12.35 -30.69
C TYR A 517 -9.84 11.76 -32.00
N PRO A 518 -9.30 12.60 -32.91
CA PRO A 518 -8.62 12.12 -34.09
C PRO A 518 -7.51 11.13 -33.72
N ALA A 519 -7.41 10.04 -34.48
CA ALA A 519 -6.36 9.06 -34.26
C ALA A 519 -4.97 9.70 -34.41
N LEU A 520 -4.05 9.36 -33.49
CA LEU A 520 -2.67 9.82 -33.54
C LEU A 520 -1.79 8.77 -34.22
N HIS A 521 -1.03 9.19 -35.21
CA HIS A 521 -0.05 8.32 -35.88
C HIS A 521 1.32 8.54 -35.26
N VAL A 522 1.87 7.48 -34.67
CA VAL A 522 3.21 7.50 -34.11
C VAL A 522 4.12 6.56 -34.88
N ALA A 523 5.36 7.00 -35.09
CA ALA A 523 6.44 6.18 -35.60
C ALA A 523 7.53 6.10 -34.53
N TRP A 524 8.22 4.96 -34.48
CA TRP A 524 9.30 4.69 -33.52
C TRP A 524 10.43 3.93 -34.18
#